data_AF-A0A853JGT1-F1
#
_entry.id   AF-A0A853JGT1-F1
#
_cell.length_a   1.000
_cell.length_b   1.000
_cell.length_c   1.000
_cell.angle_alpha   90.00
_cell.angle_beta   90.00
_cell.angle_gamma   90.00
#
_symmetry.space_group_name_H-M   'P 1'
#
loop_
_entity.id
_entity.type
_entity.pdbx_description
1 polymer ?
#
loop_
_entity_poly.entity_id
_entity_poly.type
_entity_poly.pdbx_seq_one_letter_code
_entity_poly.pdbx_strand_id
1 'polypeptide(L)'
;MRDDRGEFPFWSMVLAVLLALIAHDLIRLAVGAYMARRAVAEFNRQVQSTPTRPAPGSASSAQSAPAELPRYPGPVSARASGADVACINGTQARRVANGWEQEPRKRCQAYSP
;
A
#
# COMPACT_ATOMS: atom_id res chain seq x y z
N MET A 1 -36.62 20.25 47.96
CA MET A 1 -35.51 20.50 47.01
C MET A 1 -34.24 20.47 47.83
N ARG A 2 -33.46 19.39 47.71
CA ARG A 2 -32.23 19.21 48.47
C ARG A 2 -31.11 19.66 47.55
N ASP A 3 -30.42 20.74 47.92
CA ASP A 3 -29.21 21.18 47.26
C ASP A 3 -28.08 20.22 47.64
N ASP A 4 -27.85 19.19 46.81
CA ASP A 4 -26.60 18.43 46.80
C ASP A 4 -25.55 19.25 46.03
N ARG A 5 -25.07 20.34 46.62
CA ARG A 5 -23.92 21.11 46.14
C ARG A 5 -22.87 21.10 47.23
N GLY A 6 -21.72 20.46 46.99
CA GLY A 6 -20.60 20.70 47.90
C GLY A 6 -19.34 19.87 47.76
N GLU A 7 -19.37 18.65 47.22
CA GLU A 7 -18.15 17.85 47.09
C GLU A 7 -18.16 17.20 45.72
N PHE A 8 -17.15 17.48 44.90
CA PHE A 8 -16.84 16.61 43.76
C PHE A 8 -16.10 15.42 44.38
N PRO A 9 -16.76 14.28 44.65
CA PRO A 9 -16.05 13.13 45.20
C PRO A 9 -14.95 12.77 44.21
N PHE A 10 -13.76 12.39 44.69
CA PHE A 10 -12.63 11.95 43.87
C PHE A 10 -13.07 11.00 42.72
N TRP A 11 -14.03 10.13 43.01
CA TRP A 11 -14.66 9.22 42.06
C TRP A 11 -15.39 9.91 40.89
N SER A 12 -16.04 11.06 41.12
CA SER A 12 -16.68 11.84 40.04
C SER A 12 -15.64 12.39 39.07
N MET A 13 -14.49 12.87 39.57
CA MET A 13 -13.40 13.33 38.71
C MET A 13 -12.80 12.17 37.90
N VAL A 14 -12.53 11.03 38.53
CA VAL A 14 -12.03 9.83 37.84
C VAL A 14 -13.02 9.36 36.77
N LEU A 15 -14.32 9.33 37.08
CA LEU A 15 -15.35 8.92 36.14
C LEU A 15 -15.50 9.91 34.98
N ALA A 16 -15.41 11.22 35.24
CA ALA A 16 -15.41 12.23 34.19
C ALA A 16 -14.23 12.08 33.24
N VAL A 17 -13.01 11.84 33.77
CA VAL A 17 -11.82 11.61 32.95
C VAL A 17 -11.94 10.32 32.15
N LEU A 18 -12.42 9.24 32.77
CA LEU A 18 -12.65 7.96 32.09
C LEU A 18 -13.64 8.13 30.92
N LEU A 19 -14.76 8.80 31.16
CA LEU A 19 -15.76 9.07 30.12
C LEU A 19 -15.19 9.96 29.02
N ALA A 20 -14.37 10.96 29.35
CA ALA A 20 -13.73 11.83 28.37
C ALA A 20 -12.76 11.02 27.48
N LEU A 21 -11.96 10.12 28.05
CA LEU A 21 -11.05 9.26 27.30
C LEU A 21 -11.81 8.28 26.39
N ILE A 22 -12.87 7.64 26.92
CA ILE A 22 -13.73 6.75 26.14
C ILE A 22 -14.37 7.50 24.98
N ALA A 23 -14.95 8.67 25.24
CA ALA A 23 -15.57 9.49 24.20
C ALA A 23 -14.54 9.91 23.14
N HIS A 24 -13.34 10.31 23.56
CA HIS A 24 -12.26 10.70 22.67
C HIS A 24 -11.80 9.56 21.76
N ASP A 25 -11.63 8.35 22.30
CA ASP A 25 -11.23 7.18 21.52
C ASP A 25 -12.34 6.74 20.56
N LEU A 26 -13.61 6.79 20.99
CA LEU A 26 -14.76 6.52 20.12
C LEU A 26 -14.83 7.53 18.97
N ILE A 27 -14.59 8.81 19.22
CA ILE A 27 -14.56 9.84 18.18
C ILE A 27 -13.41 9.56 17.20
N ARG A 28 -12.21 9.23 17.68
CA ARG A 28 -11.07 8.89 16.83
C ARG A 28 -11.33 7.68 15.95
N LEU A 29 -11.91 6.62 16.53
CA LEU A 29 -12.31 5.42 15.79
C LEU A 29 -13.37 5.74 14.74
N ALA A 30 -14.39 6.52 15.09
CA ALA A 30 -15.46 6.91 14.18
C ALA A 30 -14.93 7.73 13.00
N VAL A 31 -14.07 8.72 13.26
CA VAL A 31 -13.44 9.55 12.23
C VAL A 31 -12.51 8.72 11.35
N GLY A 32 -11.68 7.85 11.94
CA GLY A 32 -10.80 6.95 11.19
C GLY A 32 -11.57 6.00 10.28
N ALA A 33 -12.63 5.37 10.79
CA ALA A 33 -13.50 4.49 10.02
C ALA A 33 -14.24 5.27 8.90
N TYR A 34 -14.67 6.49 9.17
CA TYR A 34 -15.33 7.34 8.19
C TYR A 34 -14.40 7.70 7.01
N MET A 35 -13.18 8.14 7.31
CA MET A 35 -12.18 8.48 6.30
C MET A 35 -11.76 7.24 5.50
N ALA A 36 -11.55 6.10 6.17
CA ALA A 36 -11.21 4.84 5.51
C ALA A 36 -12.32 4.39 4.53
N ARG A 37 -13.59 4.49 4.93
CA ARG A 37 -14.72 4.17 4.05
C ARG A 37 -14.78 5.08 2.82
N ARG A 38 -14.51 6.37 2.98
CA ARG A 38 -14.44 7.32 1.85
C ARG A 38 -13.30 6.99 0.90
N ALA A 39 -12.10 6.75 1.43
CA ALA A 39 -10.95 6.38 0.63
C ALA A 39 -11.18 5.07 -0.15
N VAL A 40 -11.80 4.07 0.48
CA VAL A 40 -12.17 2.81 -0.18
C VAL A 40 -13.23 3.02 -1.26
N ALA A 41 -14.23 3.88 -1.01
CA ALA A 41 -15.26 4.18 -2.00
C ALA A 41 -14.70 4.91 -3.23
N GLU A 42 -13.77 5.85 -3.02
CA GLU A 42 -13.07 6.55 -4.10
C GLU A 42 -12.17 5.59 -4.90
N PHE A 43 -11.41 4.74 -4.22
CA PHE A 43 -10.61 3.70 -4.87
C PHE A 43 -11.47 2.75 -5.70
N ASN A 44 -12.58 2.25 -5.14
CA ASN A 44 -13.48 1.34 -5.85
C ASN A 44 -14.09 2.02 -7.09
N ARG A 45 -14.44 3.31 -7.01
CA ARG A 45 -14.88 4.08 -8.18
C ARG A 45 -13.81 4.19 -9.26
N GLN A 46 -12.55 4.42 -8.88
CA GLN A 46 -11.43 4.47 -9.83
C GLN A 46 -11.16 3.11 -10.48
N VAL A 47 -11.26 2.02 -9.71
CA VAL A 47 -11.12 0.65 -10.24
C VAL A 47 -12.24 0.33 -11.23
N GLN A 48 -13.48 0.71 -10.93
CA GLN A 48 -14.63 0.47 -11.80
C GLN A 48 -14.64 1.37 -13.06
N SER A 49 -14.10 2.59 -12.98
CA SER A 49 -13.98 3.49 -14.12
C SER A 49 -12.77 3.21 -15.00
N THR A 50 -11.82 2.40 -14.52
CA THR A 50 -10.71 1.92 -15.33
C THR A 50 -11.27 0.87 -16.30
N PRO A 51 -11.22 1.10 -17.63
CA PRO A 51 -11.64 0.08 -18.57
C PRO A 51 -10.75 -1.14 -18.35
N THR A 52 -11.37 -2.29 -18.08
CA THR A 52 -10.71 -3.60 -18.11
C THR A 52 -10.07 -3.73 -19.48
N ARG A 53 -8.78 -3.40 -19.57
CA ARG A 53 -8.00 -3.70 -20.76
C ARG A 53 -8.11 -5.22 -20.93
N PRO A 54 -8.58 -5.72 -22.08
CA PRO A 54 -8.63 -7.15 -22.30
C PRO A 54 -7.25 -7.70 -22.01
N ALA A 55 -7.18 -8.76 -21.20
CA ALA A 55 -5.97 -9.56 -21.09
C ALA A 55 -5.50 -9.82 -22.53
N PRO A 56 -4.23 -9.54 -22.89
CA PRO A 56 -3.80 -9.70 -24.27
C PRO A 56 -4.14 -11.12 -24.69
N GLY A 57 -5.06 -11.22 -25.65
CA GLY A 57 -5.49 -12.48 -26.22
C GLY A 57 -4.26 -13.17 -26.78
N SER A 58 -4.19 -14.48 -26.54
CA SER A 58 -3.21 -15.37 -27.12
C SER A 58 -3.26 -15.23 -28.66
N ALA A 59 -2.39 -14.38 -29.20
CA ALA A 59 -2.26 -14.15 -30.63
C ALA A 59 -1.15 -15.07 -31.15
N SER A 60 -1.60 -15.97 -32.01
CA SER A 60 -0.83 -16.96 -32.76
C SER A 60 0.51 -16.46 -33.30
N SER A 61 1.48 -17.36 -33.20
CA SER A 61 2.84 -17.36 -33.73
C SER A 61 3.09 -16.51 -34.99
N ALA A 62 3.89 -15.46 -34.82
CA ALA A 62 4.77 -14.97 -35.88
C ALA A 62 6.20 -14.93 -35.31
N GLN A 63 6.94 -16.00 -35.58
CA GLN A 63 8.26 -16.28 -35.05
C GLN A 63 9.28 -15.32 -35.68
N SER A 64 9.54 -14.20 -35.01
CA SER A 64 10.74 -13.39 -35.27
C SER A 64 11.83 -13.86 -34.30
N ALA A 65 12.99 -14.21 -34.85
CA ALA A 65 14.13 -14.74 -34.07
C ALA A 65 14.44 -13.82 -32.88
N PRO A 66 14.48 -14.35 -31.64
CA PRO A 66 14.63 -13.51 -30.46
C PRO A 66 16.05 -12.97 -30.39
N ALA A 67 16.19 -11.65 -30.46
CA ALA A 67 17.34 -10.99 -29.86
C ALA A 67 17.31 -11.30 -28.36
N GLU A 68 18.36 -11.96 -27.87
CA GLU A 68 18.46 -12.41 -26.49
C GLU A 68 18.52 -11.19 -25.55
N LEU A 69 17.37 -10.85 -24.97
CA LEU A 69 17.23 -9.77 -24.01
C LEU A 69 17.53 -10.32 -22.60
N PRO A 70 18.33 -9.60 -21.80
CA PRO A 70 18.76 -10.10 -20.49
C PRO A 70 17.56 -10.31 -19.55
N ARG A 71 17.43 -11.55 -19.04
CA ARG A 71 16.49 -11.91 -17.98
C ARG A 71 16.93 -11.25 -16.67
N TYR A 72 16.14 -10.32 -16.17
CA TYR A 72 16.38 -9.74 -14.84
C TYR A 72 15.61 -10.53 -13.78
N PRO A 73 16.28 -11.04 -12.74
CA PRO A 73 15.63 -11.75 -11.65
C PRO A 73 14.66 -10.81 -10.90
N GLY A 74 13.51 -11.35 -10.51
CA GLY A 74 12.57 -10.68 -9.62
C GLY A 74 13.17 -10.43 -8.23
N PRO A 75 12.50 -9.64 -7.37
CA PRO A 75 13.07 -9.13 -6.12
C PRO A 75 13.50 -10.23 -5.14
N VAL A 76 12.85 -11.39 -5.15
CA VAL A 76 13.22 -12.55 -4.32
C VAL A 76 14.43 -13.28 -4.89
N SER A 77 14.49 -13.51 -6.21
CA SER A 77 15.62 -14.19 -6.85
C SER A 77 16.87 -13.32 -6.91
N ALA A 78 16.74 -11.99 -7.05
CA ALA A 78 17.88 -11.08 -7.06
C ALA A 78 18.62 -11.01 -5.71
N ARG A 79 17.90 -11.19 -4.59
CA ARG A 79 18.52 -11.32 -3.26
C ARG A 79 19.24 -12.65 -3.09
N ALA A 80 18.73 -13.72 -3.69
CA ALA A 80 19.27 -15.07 -3.56
C ALA A 80 20.45 -15.35 -4.50
N SER A 81 20.47 -14.76 -5.70
CA SER A 81 21.40 -15.17 -6.77
C SER A 81 22.63 -14.25 -6.95
N GLY A 82 22.84 -13.27 -6.07
CA GLY A 82 23.97 -12.34 -6.21
C GLY A 82 23.91 -11.47 -7.48
N ALA A 83 22.72 -11.22 -8.02
CA ALA A 83 22.56 -10.45 -9.24
C ALA A 83 22.97 -8.98 -9.05
N ASP A 84 23.66 -8.40 -10.04
CA ASP A 84 24.04 -6.97 -10.05
C ASP A 84 22.85 -6.05 -10.35
N VAL A 85 21.80 -6.60 -10.97
CA VAL A 85 20.62 -5.85 -11.43
C VAL A 85 19.36 -6.66 -11.16
N ALA A 86 18.33 -5.99 -10.63
CA ALA A 86 17.03 -6.55 -10.32
C ALA A 86 15.91 -5.67 -10.89
N CYS A 87 14.73 -6.26 -11.12
CA CYS A 87 13.53 -5.47 -11.33
C CYS A 87 12.75 -5.29 -10.03
N ILE A 88 12.54 -4.05 -9.58
CA ILE A 88 11.78 -3.72 -8.37
C ILE A 88 10.69 -2.72 -8.74
N ASN A 89 9.43 -3.04 -8.49
CA ASN A 89 8.27 -2.18 -8.81
C ASN A 89 8.25 -1.67 -10.27
N GLY A 90 8.67 -2.49 -11.23
CA GLY A 90 8.71 -2.13 -12.65
C GLY A 90 9.86 -1.19 -13.06
N THR A 91 10.78 -0.90 -12.14
CA THR A 91 11.97 -0.08 -12.38
C THR A 91 13.22 -0.92 -12.16
N GLN A 92 14.25 -0.71 -12.98
CA GLN A 92 15.52 -1.38 -12.83
C GLN A 92 16.23 -0.87 -11.56
N ALA A 93 16.74 -1.77 -10.75
CA ALA A 93 17.52 -1.48 -9.57
C ALA A 93 18.90 -2.12 -9.68
N ARG A 94 19.96 -1.36 -9.37
CA ARG A 94 21.34 -1.81 -9.33
C ARG A 94 21.76 -2.13 -7.90
N ARG A 95 22.59 -3.15 -7.74
CA ARG A 95 23.19 -3.50 -6.46
C ARG A 95 24.27 -2.48 -6.07
N VAL A 96 24.17 -1.96 -4.85
CA VAL A 96 25.16 -1.07 -4.22
C VAL A 96 25.64 -1.68 -2.91
N ALA A 97 26.73 -1.17 -2.33
CA ALA A 97 27.41 -1.75 -1.17
C ALA A 97 26.46 -2.14 -0.02
N ASN A 98 25.40 -1.35 0.22
CA ASN A 98 24.46 -1.53 1.31
C ASN A 98 23.01 -1.82 0.87
N GLY A 99 22.77 -2.21 -0.39
CA GLY A 99 21.41 -2.49 -0.85
C GLY A 99 21.17 -2.35 -2.35
N TRP A 100 20.04 -1.74 -2.68
CA TRP A 100 19.57 -1.57 -4.06
C TRP A 100 19.27 -0.10 -4.32
N GLU A 101 19.81 0.42 -5.42
CA GLU A 101 19.53 1.77 -5.91
C GLU A 101 18.65 1.67 -7.16
N GLN A 102 17.49 2.31 -7.14
CA GLN A 102 16.59 2.32 -8.29
C GLN A 102 17.03 3.36 -9.31
N GLU A 103 17.09 2.99 -10.58
CA GLU A 103 17.28 3.91 -11.70
C GLU A 103 15.90 4.26 -12.30
N PRO A 104 15.23 5.35 -11.88
CA PRO A 104 13.87 5.68 -12.32
C PRO A 104 13.74 5.93 -13.83
N ARG A 105 14.88 6.20 -14.50
CA ARG A 105 14.94 6.39 -15.97
C ARG A 105 14.89 5.06 -16.73
N LYS A 106 15.15 3.93 -16.08
CA LYS A 106 15.16 2.60 -16.71
C LYS A 106 14.01 1.77 -16.17
N ARG A 107 12.98 1.58 -17.00
CA ARG A 107 11.87 0.68 -16.70
C ARG A 107 12.23 -0.76 -17.06
N CYS A 108 11.77 -1.69 -16.24
CA CYS A 108 11.79 -3.09 -16.62
C CYS A 108 10.74 -3.31 -17.71
N GLN A 109 11.11 -4.04 -18.75
CA GLN A 109 10.14 -4.55 -19.71
C GLN A 109 9.78 -5.96 -19.27
N ALA A 110 8.49 -6.20 -19.03
CA ALA A 110 7.99 -7.53 -18.72
C ALA A 110 7.99 -8.36 -20.02
N TYR A 111 8.62 -9.53 -19.98
CA TYR A 111 8.50 -10.53 -21.02
C TYR A 111 7.14 -11.22 -20.87
N SER A 112 6.26 -11.07 -21.86
CA SER A 112 5.06 -11.91 -22.01
C SER A 112 5.40 -13.00 -23.03
N PRO A 113 5.49 -14.28 -22.65
CA PRO A 113 5.65 -15.39 -23.59
C PRO A 113 4.45 -15.50 -24.53
#